data_AF-A0A7G9Z0Y6-F1
#
_entry.id   AF-A0A7G9Z0Y6-F1
#
_cell.length_a   1.000
_cell.length_b   1.000
_cell.length_c   1.000
_cell.angle_alpha   90.00
_cell.angle_beta   90.00
_cell.angle_gamma   90.00
#
_symmetry.space_group_name_H-M   'P 1'
#
loop_
_entity.id
_entity.type
_entity.pdbx_description
1 polymer ?
#
loop_
_entity_poly.entity_id
_entity_poly.type
_entity_poly.pdbx_seq_one_letter_code
_entity_poly.pdbx_strand_id
1 'polypeptide(L)'
;MARPRGKIEIVCQNQKCRYYLKDRGKDVIKSGKYKSTGHQRFYCKHCKTYFMETKGTPLYRKQMSESEIIDICKHLVEKNGIRSIERITGHHRDTIGRLLEDMAEHVEEMNGYLIKNIGLTPFECDELWSFVKKNKKTLSSAAQIGLKKVMHISTHA
;
A
#
# COMPACT_ATOMS: atom_id res chain seq x y z
N MET A 1 22.90 -18.26 25.79
CA MET A 1 22.25 -16.97 26.06
C MET A 1 21.16 -16.74 25.03
N ALA A 2 19.93 -16.40 25.43
CA ALA A 2 18.85 -16.10 24.49
C ALA A 2 19.16 -14.78 23.77
N ARG A 3 19.22 -14.79 22.43
CA ARG A 3 19.44 -13.58 21.64
C ARG A 3 18.31 -12.58 21.92
N PRO A 4 18.60 -11.33 22.30
CA PRO A 4 17.58 -10.33 22.53
C PRO A 4 16.74 -10.18 21.25
N ARG A 5 15.41 -10.16 21.41
CA ARG A 5 14.51 -9.99 20.27
C ARG A 5 14.73 -8.59 19.71
N GLY A 6 14.98 -8.49 18.40
CA GLY A 6 15.03 -7.19 17.73
C GLY A 6 13.70 -6.44 17.88
N LYS A 7 13.76 -5.11 17.86
CA LYS A 7 12.57 -4.25 17.92
C LYS A 7 11.61 -4.61 16.78
N ILE A 8 10.35 -4.91 17.11
CA ILE A 8 9.30 -5.17 16.14
C ILE A 8 8.47 -3.89 16.04
N GLU A 9 8.58 -3.18 14.93
CA GLU A 9 7.83 -1.92 14.72
C GLU A 9 6.40 -2.19 14.25
N ILE A 10 6.10 -3.39 13.75
CA ILE A 10 4.77 -3.73 13.26
C ILE A 10 3.71 -3.79 14.37
N VAL A 11 2.50 -3.39 14.02
CA VAL A 11 1.31 -3.37 14.89
C VAL A 11 0.30 -4.42 14.45
N CYS A 12 -0.72 -4.68 15.27
CA CYS A 12 -1.75 -5.66 14.90
C CYS A 12 -2.63 -5.15 13.75
N GLN A 13 -2.73 -5.93 12.68
CA GLN A 13 -3.51 -5.64 11.46
C GLN A 13 -4.91 -6.31 11.46
N ASN A 14 -5.47 -6.61 12.64
CA ASN A 14 -6.80 -7.21 12.78
C ASN A 14 -7.76 -6.21 13.41
N GLN A 15 -8.76 -5.74 12.66
CA GLN A 15 -9.76 -4.76 13.12
C GLN A 15 -10.56 -5.22 14.34
N LYS A 16 -10.70 -6.54 14.53
CA LYS A 16 -11.38 -7.11 15.70
C LYS A 16 -10.50 -7.12 16.97
N CYS A 17 -9.22 -6.76 16.85
CA CYS A 17 -8.29 -6.74 17.97
C CYS A 17 -8.40 -5.44 18.76
N ARG A 18 -8.40 -5.54 20.10
CA ARG A 18 -8.32 -4.38 21.01
C ARG A 18 -7.10 -3.48 20.74
N TYR A 19 -6.03 -4.08 20.22
CA TYR A 19 -4.76 -3.45 19.88
C TYR A 19 -4.57 -3.24 18.36
N TYR A 20 -5.67 -3.15 17.60
CA TYR A 20 -5.61 -2.80 16.17
C TYR A 20 -4.91 -1.45 15.98
N LEU A 21 -3.84 -1.43 15.16
CA LEU A 21 -3.01 -0.26 14.86
C LEU A 21 -2.42 0.49 16.09
N LYS A 22 -2.38 -0.16 17.26
CA LYS A 22 -1.82 0.44 18.49
C LYS A 22 -0.41 -0.05 18.75
N ASP A 23 0.51 0.88 18.96
CA ASP A 23 1.91 0.57 19.30
C ASP A 23 2.07 0.22 20.79
N ARG A 24 1.43 1.00 21.67
CA ARG A 24 1.48 0.78 23.13
C ARG A 24 0.73 -0.50 23.52
N GLY A 25 1.43 -1.41 24.19
CA GLY A 25 0.86 -2.67 24.69
C GLY A 25 0.69 -3.75 23.62
N LYS A 26 1.28 -3.58 22.43
CA LYS A 26 1.26 -4.61 21.40
C LYS A 26 2.04 -5.85 21.85
N ASP A 27 1.47 -7.02 21.59
CA ASP A 27 2.17 -8.30 21.74
C ASP A 27 2.11 -9.03 20.39
N VAL A 28 3.08 -8.70 19.53
CA VAL A 28 3.25 -9.26 18.19
C VAL A 28 4.62 -9.91 18.10
N ILE A 29 4.67 -11.14 17.61
CA ILE A 29 5.90 -11.92 17.45
C ILE A 29 6.11 -12.34 15.98
N LYS A 30 7.38 -12.48 15.59
CA LYS A 30 7.74 -13.10 14.30
C LYS A 30 7.51 -14.61 14.39
N SER A 31 6.78 -15.18 13.44
CA SER A 31 6.42 -16.61 13.39
C SER A 31 6.78 -17.21 12.02
N GLY A 32 8.07 -17.16 11.66
CA GLY A 32 8.58 -17.68 10.39
C GLY A 32 8.17 -16.85 9.16
N LYS A 33 8.33 -17.42 7.96
CA LYS A 33 7.98 -16.80 6.67
C LYS A 33 6.91 -17.61 5.95
N TYR A 34 6.09 -16.98 5.12
CA TYR A 34 5.16 -17.69 4.25
C TYR A 34 5.93 -18.45 3.16
N LYS A 35 5.65 -19.75 2.97
CA LYS A 35 6.35 -20.57 1.96
C LYS A 35 6.10 -20.09 0.52
N SER A 36 4.93 -19.52 0.24
CA SER A 36 4.52 -19.09 -1.10
C SER A 36 5.12 -17.75 -1.52
N THR A 37 5.24 -16.79 -0.59
CA THR A 37 5.67 -15.41 -0.90
C THR A 37 6.99 -15.00 -0.26
N GLY A 38 7.54 -15.80 0.67
CA GLY A 38 8.77 -15.46 1.40
C GLY A 38 8.63 -14.31 2.41
N HIS A 39 7.49 -13.61 2.45
CA HIS A 39 7.27 -12.50 3.38
C HIS A 39 7.22 -12.96 4.84
N GLN A 40 7.62 -12.07 5.75
CA GLN A 40 7.61 -12.32 7.18
C GLN A 40 6.17 -12.53 7.67
N ARG A 41 5.96 -13.61 8.42
CA ARG A 41 4.71 -13.90 9.11
C ARG A 41 4.78 -13.39 10.54
N PHE A 42 3.75 -12.67 10.96
CA PHE A 42 3.58 -12.17 12.32
C PHE A 42 2.38 -12.84 12.99
N TYR A 43 2.48 -13.00 14.30
CA TYR A 43 1.41 -13.53 15.14
C TYR A 43 1.13 -12.57 16.28
N CYS A 44 -0.13 -12.16 16.42
CA CYS A 44 -0.56 -11.33 17.55
C CYS A 44 -1.08 -12.22 18.68
N LYS A 45 -0.53 -12.09 19.90
CA LYS A 45 -0.97 -12.90 21.04
C LYS A 45 -2.30 -12.45 21.65
N HIS A 46 -2.72 -11.21 21.40
CA HIS A 46 -4.00 -10.68 21.89
C HIS A 46 -5.19 -11.28 21.14
N CYS A 47 -5.19 -11.21 19.81
CA CYS A 47 -6.28 -11.71 18.98
C CYS A 47 -6.04 -13.11 18.40
N LYS A 48 -4.86 -13.69 18.65
CA LYS A 48 -4.46 -15.03 18.18
C LYS A 48 -4.53 -15.22 16.65
N THR A 49 -4.40 -14.14 15.89
CA THR A 49 -4.42 -14.19 14.42
C THR A 49 -3.04 -13.97 13.82
N TYR A 50 -2.76 -14.68 12.73
CA TYR A 50 -1.61 -14.44 11.88
C TYR A 50 -1.88 -13.32 10.88
N PHE A 51 -0.85 -12.57 10.55
CA PHE A 51 -0.88 -11.61 9.45
C PHE A 51 0.50 -11.51 8.78
N MET A 52 0.48 -11.07 7.52
CA MET A 52 1.68 -10.86 6.73
C MET A 52 2.23 -9.45 6.97
N GLU A 53 3.54 -9.29 6.82
CA GLU A 53 4.23 -7.99 6.86
C GLU A 53 3.61 -6.94 5.93
N THR A 54 3.26 -7.36 4.71
CA THR A 54 2.67 -6.48 3.71
C THR A 54 1.19 -6.18 3.94
N LYS A 55 0.54 -6.75 4.97
CA LYS A 55 -0.90 -6.53 5.19
C LYS A 55 -1.16 -5.07 5.56
N GLY A 56 -2.00 -4.41 4.76
CA GLY A 56 -2.25 -2.97 4.88
C GLY A 56 -1.26 -2.10 4.10
N THR A 57 -0.43 -2.70 3.24
CA THR A 57 0.39 -1.98 2.26
C THR A 57 -0.05 -2.39 0.85
N PRO A 58 0.27 -1.62 -0.22
CA PRO A 58 -0.07 -2.01 -1.59
C PRO A 58 0.67 -3.26 -2.06
N LEU A 59 1.72 -3.65 -1.36
CA LEU A 59 2.45 -4.89 -1.61
C LEU A 59 1.62 -6.12 -1.16
N TYR A 60 0.50 -5.91 -0.46
CA TYR A 60 -0.33 -7.01 0.00
C TYR A 60 -0.91 -7.80 -1.19
N ARG A 61 -0.59 -9.10 -1.24
CA ARG A 61 -1.06 -10.04 -2.28
C ARG A 61 -0.62 -9.69 -3.70
N LYS A 62 0.40 -8.84 -3.87
CA LYS A 62 1.01 -8.59 -5.18
C LYS A 62 2.15 -9.56 -5.42
N GLN A 63 2.25 -10.03 -6.67
CA GLN A 63 3.42 -10.78 -7.15
C GLN A 63 4.52 -9.87 -7.70
N MET A 64 4.19 -8.60 -7.90
CA MET A 64 5.11 -7.57 -8.34
C MET A 64 6.05 -7.20 -7.19
N SER A 65 7.33 -7.05 -7.50
CA SER A 65 8.33 -6.54 -6.59
C SER A 65 8.08 -5.07 -6.23
N GLU A 66 8.65 -4.63 -5.11
CA GLU A 66 8.55 -3.22 -4.69
C GLU A 66 9.15 -2.26 -5.73
N SER A 67 10.25 -2.65 -6.38
CA SER A 67 10.88 -1.86 -7.44
C SER A 67 9.97 -1.65 -8.65
N GLU A 68 9.31 -2.72 -9.13
CA GLU A 68 8.38 -2.63 -10.26
C GLU A 68 7.18 -1.72 -9.92
N ILE A 69 6.67 -1.78 -8.69
CA ILE A 69 5.59 -0.89 -8.23
C ILE A 69 6.06 0.56 -8.19
N ILE A 70 7.26 0.81 -7.68
CA ILE A 70 7.87 2.15 -7.66
C ILE A 70 8.03 2.68 -9.09
N ASP A 71 8.48 1.87 -10.03
CA ASP A 71 8.69 2.29 -11.42
C ASP A 71 7.36 2.61 -12.12
N ILE A 72 6.30 1.82 -11.90
CA ILE A 72 4.95 2.17 -12.36
C ILE A 72 4.51 3.51 -11.77
N CYS A 73 4.73 3.73 -10.47
CA CYS A 73 4.36 4.98 -9.81
C CYS A 73 5.09 6.19 -10.41
N LYS A 74 6.40 6.08 -10.68
CA LYS A 74 7.17 7.15 -11.34
C LYS A 74 6.60 7.51 -12.70
N HIS A 75 6.28 6.51 -13.52
CA HIS A 75 5.70 6.79 -14.84
C HIS A 75 4.32 7.45 -14.75
N LEU A 76 3.52 7.12 -13.74
CA LEU A 76 2.23 7.80 -13.51
C LEU A 76 2.41 9.27 -13.16
N VAL A 77 3.43 9.60 -12.35
CA VAL A 77 3.79 10.98 -11.99
C VAL A 77 4.26 11.76 -13.21
N GLU A 78 4.99 11.11 -14.11
CA GLU A 78 5.36 11.65 -15.43
C GLU A 78 4.18 11.79 -16.41
N LYS A 79 2.93 11.57 -15.93
CA LYS A 79 1.69 11.68 -16.70
C LYS A 79 1.57 10.68 -17.85
N ASN A 80 2.28 9.56 -17.78
CA ASN A 80 2.12 8.48 -18.74
C ASN A 80 0.74 7.80 -18.59
N GLY A 81 0.08 7.57 -19.73
CA GLY A 81 -1.15 6.77 -19.75
C GLY A 81 -0.90 5.29 -19.44
N ILE A 82 -1.91 4.56 -18.95
CA ILE A 82 -1.79 3.14 -18.59
C ILE A 82 -1.23 2.28 -19.75
N ARG A 83 -1.64 2.57 -21.00
CA ARG A 83 -1.13 1.87 -22.19
C ARG A 83 0.35 2.17 -22.50
N SER A 84 0.82 3.36 -22.13
CA SER A 84 2.25 3.71 -22.24
C SER A 84 3.04 2.91 -21.21
N ILE A 85 2.57 2.90 -19.96
CA ILE A 85 3.18 2.15 -18.85
C ILE A 85 3.23 0.65 -19.15
N GLU A 86 2.19 0.09 -19.74
CA GLU A 86 2.16 -1.31 -20.20
C GLU A 86 3.29 -1.62 -21.19
N ARG A 87 3.57 -0.71 -22.13
CA ARG A 87 4.66 -0.89 -23.10
C ARG A 87 6.04 -0.72 -22.49
N ILE A 88 6.18 0.19 -21.52
CA ILE A 88 7.47 0.49 -20.87
C ILE A 88 7.84 -0.60 -19.86
N THR A 89 6.89 -0.99 -19.01
CA THR A 89 7.12 -1.93 -17.91
C THR A 89 6.87 -3.39 -18.29
N GLY A 90 6.17 -3.65 -19.40
CA GLY A 90 5.76 -4.99 -19.81
C GLY A 90 4.61 -5.58 -18.97
N HIS A 91 4.11 -4.85 -17.96
CA HIS A 91 2.96 -5.29 -17.17
C HIS A 91 1.65 -5.03 -17.91
N HIS A 92 0.80 -6.05 -17.99
CA HIS A 92 -0.53 -5.92 -18.61
C HIS A 92 -1.34 -4.80 -17.94
N ARG A 93 -2.06 -4.02 -18.75
CA ARG A 93 -2.89 -2.88 -18.29
C ARG A 93 -3.84 -3.20 -17.15
N ASP A 94 -4.39 -4.42 -17.10
CA ASP A 94 -5.29 -4.83 -16.02
C ASP A 94 -4.55 -5.03 -14.69
N THR A 95 -3.29 -5.47 -14.75
CA THR A 95 -2.42 -5.59 -13.56
C THR A 95 -2.10 -4.21 -13.01
N ILE A 96 -1.73 -3.27 -13.89
CA ILE A 96 -1.51 -1.86 -13.53
C ILE A 96 -2.79 -1.25 -12.95
N GLY A 97 -3.94 -1.50 -13.58
CA GLY A 97 -5.23 -1.01 -13.10
C GLY A 97 -5.62 -1.56 -11.72
N ARG A 98 -5.36 -2.84 -11.44
CA ARG A 98 -5.57 -3.44 -10.11
C ARG A 98 -4.57 -2.92 -9.07
N LEU A 99 -3.34 -2.64 -9.47
CA LEU A 99 -2.36 -2.00 -8.59
C LEU A 99 -2.85 -0.62 -8.14
N LEU A 100 -3.30 0.20 -9.09
CA LEU A 100 -3.81 1.54 -8.80
C LEU A 100 -5.04 1.56 -7.91
N GLU A 101 -5.95 0.59 -8.11
CA GLU A 101 -7.14 0.46 -7.27
C GLU A 101 -6.78 0.09 -5.83
N ASP A 102 -5.91 -0.91 -5.64
CA ASP A 102 -5.46 -1.32 -4.30
C ASP A 102 -4.67 -0.21 -3.60
N MET A 103 -3.87 0.56 -4.34
CA MET A 103 -3.20 1.75 -3.82
C MET A 103 -4.20 2.82 -3.36
N ALA A 104 -5.29 3.03 -4.11
CA ALA A 104 -6.33 3.98 -3.77
C ALA A 104 -7.16 3.54 -2.54
N GLU A 105 -7.36 2.23 -2.32
CA GLU A 105 -7.98 1.70 -1.10
C GLU A 105 -7.18 2.02 0.17
N HIS A 106 -5.86 2.12 0.01
CA HIS A 106 -4.89 2.41 1.09
C HIS A 106 -4.23 3.78 0.92
N VAL A 107 -4.97 4.76 0.38
CA VAL A 107 -4.40 6.04 -0.05
C VAL A 107 -3.78 6.86 1.10
N GLU A 108 -4.32 6.76 2.32
CA GLU A 108 -3.79 7.46 3.50
C GLU A 108 -2.36 6.97 3.83
N GLU A 109 -2.19 5.65 3.91
CA GLU A 109 -0.87 5.03 4.10
C GLU A 109 0.04 5.26 2.89
N MET A 110 -0.55 5.29 1.70
CA MET A 110 0.20 5.45 0.46
C MET A 110 0.76 6.83 0.24
N ASN A 111 0.06 7.87 0.65
CA ASN A 111 0.60 9.21 0.56
C ASN A 111 1.93 9.31 1.34
N GLY A 112 1.95 8.75 2.55
CA GLY A 112 3.18 8.68 3.36
C GLY A 112 4.28 7.83 2.72
N TYR A 113 3.92 6.69 2.12
CA TYR A 113 4.88 5.82 1.42
C TYR A 113 5.48 6.50 0.18
N LEU A 114 4.65 7.11 -0.67
CA LEU A 114 5.06 7.78 -1.90
C LEU A 114 5.98 8.96 -1.60
N ILE A 115 5.63 9.79 -0.63
CA ILE A 115 6.45 10.94 -0.22
C ILE A 115 7.81 10.45 0.34
N LYS A 116 7.80 9.44 1.21
CA LYS A 116 9.01 8.99 1.90
C LYS A 116 9.95 8.16 1.04
N ASN A 117 9.43 7.23 0.23
CA ASN A 117 10.24 6.24 -0.47
C ASN A 117 10.48 6.58 -1.94
N ILE A 118 9.56 7.33 -2.56
CA ILE A 118 9.69 7.75 -3.97
C ILE A 118 10.11 9.23 -4.06
N GLY A 119 9.93 10.01 -2.98
CA GLY A 119 10.32 11.42 -2.95
C GLY A 119 9.31 12.34 -3.61
N LEU A 120 8.08 11.86 -3.80
CA LEU A 120 6.97 12.65 -4.33
C LEU A 120 6.62 13.82 -3.42
N THR A 121 6.27 14.94 -4.02
CA THR A 121 5.63 16.05 -3.31
C THR A 121 4.15 15.74 -3.04
N PRO A 122 3.52 16.36 -2.03
CA PRO A 122 2.09 16.22 -1.80
C PRO A 122 1.24 16.59 -3.02
N PHE A 123 1.69 17.58 -3.80
CA PHE A 123 1.01 18.01 -5.03
C PHE A 123 1.05 16.94 -6.13
N GLU A 124 2.21 16.34 -6.37
CA GLU A 124 2.33 15.26 -7.36
C GLU A 124 1.53 14.01 -6.95
N CYS A 125 1.39 13.75 -5.64
CA CYS A 125 0.50 12.71 -5.15
C CYS A 125 -0.97 13.03 -5.49
N ASP A 126 -1.42 14.27 -5.30
CA ASP A 126 -2.78 14.70 -5.69
C ASP A 126 -3.02 14.61 -7.20
N GLU A 127 -2.02 14.92 -8.02
CA GLU A 127 -2.09 14.72 -9.48
C GLU A 127 -2.25 13.23 -9.84
N LEU A 128 -1.47 12.36 -9.19
CA LEU A 128 -1.57 10.90 -9.36
C LEU A 128 -2.98 10.40 -9.01
N TRP A 129 -3.52 10.81 -7.86
CA TRP A 129 -4.86 10.41 -7.44
C TRP A 129 -5.97 10.97 -8.33
N SER A 130 -5.80 12.18 -8.84
CA SER A 130 -6.68 12.77 -9.85
C SER A 130 -6.69 11.96 -11.14
N PHE A 131 -5.52 11.47 -11.58
CA PHE A 131 -5.40 10.59 -12.74
C PHE A 131 -6.10 9.24 -12.50
N VAL A 132 -5.89 8.61 -11.34
CA VAL A 132 -6.54 7.34 -10.98
C VAL A 132 -8.06 7.48 -11.00
N LYS A 133 -8.59 8.55 -10.38
CA LYS A 133 -10.02 8.85 -10.35
C LYS A 133 -10.63 9.07 -11.74
N LYS A 134 -9.89 9.69 -12.67
CA LYS A 134 -10.36 9.92 -14.06
C LYS A 134 -10.35 8.65 -14.90
N ASN A 135 -9.35 7.77 -14.74
CA ASN A 135 -9.16 6.61 -15.60
C ASN A 135 -9.94 5.37 -15.15
N LYS A 136 -10.28 5.25 -13.86
CA LYS A 136 -11.10 4.15 -13.34
C LYS A 136 -12.56 4.58 -13.19
N LYS A 137 -13.40 4.16 -14.14
CA LYS A 137 -14.87 4.37 -14.09
C LYS A 137 -15.54 3.66 -12.91
N THR A 138 -14.95 2.57 -12.43
CA THR A 138 -15.44 1.77 -11.30
C THR A 138 -14.30 1.57 -10.31
N LEU A 139 -14.18 2.47 -9.34
CA LEU A 139 -13.35 2.27 -8.15
C LEU A 139 -14.21 1.66 -7.06
N SER A 140 -13.62 0.78 -6.24
CA SER A 140 -14.27 0.27 -5.03
C SER A 140 -14.74 1.41 -4.12
N SER A 141 -15.80 1.18 -3.35
CA SER A 141 -16.31 2.18 -2.40
C SER A 141 -15.25 2.60 -1.38
N ALA A 142 -14.38 1.65 -0.98
CA ALA A 142 -13.27 1.93 -0.08
C ALA A 142 -12.25 2.89 -0.71
N ALA A 143 -11.86 2.64 -1.97
CA ALA A 143 -10.98 3.54 -2.72
C ALA A 143 -11.58 4.94 -2.89
N GLN A 144 -12.87 5.04 -3.20
CA GLN A 144 -13.54 6.34 -3.34
C GLN A 144 -13.57 7.14 -2.02
N ILE A 145 -13.84 6.46 -0.90
CA ILE A 145 -13.84 7.07 0.43
C ILE A 145 -12.44 7.53 0.80
N GLY A 146 -11.42 6.68 0.59
CA GLY A 146 -10.03 7.02 0.85
C GLY A 146 -9.60 8.25 0.06
N LEU A 147 -9.82 8.24 -1.26
CA LEU A 147 -9.43 9.34 -2.15
C LEU A 147 -10.08 10.67 -1.72
N LYS A 148 -11.36 10.65 -1.32
CA LYS A 148 -12.05 11.85 -0.82
C LYS A 148 -11.43 12.43 0.46
N LYS A 149 -10.80 11.61 1.29
CA LYS A 149 -10.17 12.06 2.53
C LYS A 149 -8.81 12.68 2.30
N VAL A 150 -8.02 12.11 1.37
CA VAL A 150 -6.63 12.54 1.12
C VAL A 150 -6.56 13.69 0.11
N MET A 151 -7.43 13.69 -0.90
CA MET A 151 -7.50 14.77 -1.89
C MET A 151 -8.21 15.99 -1.29
N HIS A 152 -7.48 16.81 -0.55
CA HIS A 152 -7.96 18.12 -0.10
C HIS A 152 -7.92 19.11 -1.27
N ILE A 153 -9.00 19.11 -2.06
CA ILE A 153 -9.43 20.20 -2.95
C ILE A 153 -8.27 20.96 -3.64
N SER A 154 -7.80 20.43 -4.76
CA SER A 154 -7.30 21.27 -5.84
C SER A 154 -8.42 21.46 -6.88
N THR A 155 -9.51 22.12 -6.51
CA THR A 155 -10.27 22.90 -7.50
C THR A 155 -9.43 24.14 -7.78
N HIS A 156 -8.46 24.01 -8.66
CA HIS A 156 -8.06 25.15 -9.46
C HIS A 156 -8.96 25.15 -10.69
N ALA A 157 -9.92 26.08 -10.62
CA ALA A 157 -10.61 26.64 -11.78
C ALA A 157 -9.61 27.31 -12.72
#